data_AF-A0A399J6V0-F1
#
_entry.id   AF-A0A399J6V0-F1
#
_cell.length_a   1.000
_cell.length_b   1.000
_cell.length_c   1.000
_cell.angle_alpha   90.00
_cell.angle_beta   90.00
_cell.angle_gamma   90.00
#
_symmetry.space_group_name_H-M   'P 1'
#
loop_
_entity.id
_entity.type
_entity.pdbx_description
1 polymer ?
#
loop_
_entity_poly.entity_id
_entity_poly.type
_entity_poly.pdbx_seq_one_letter_code
_entity_poly.pdbx_strand_id
1 'polypeptide(L)'
;MHVCDVPVCVNPAHLQPGDHTENMRDRMRKGRADNGAALRFRGLPRAAMAARSRALRDEVQTNGWTPERVAAIIAGQDADAPTLF
;
A
#
# COMPACT_ATOMS: atom_id res chain seq x y z
N MET A 1 -15.24 4.92 5.15
CA MET A 1 -14.38 3.92 5.81
C MET A 1 -14.43 2.62 5.03
N HIS A 2 -13.27 2.00 4.76
CA HIS A 2 -13.24 0.69 4.08
C HIS A 2 -13.44 -0.44 5.09
N VAL A 3 -14.36 -1.36 4.80
CA VAL A 3 -14.63 -2.54 5.64
C VAL A 3 -13.64 -3.68 5.39
N CYS A 4 -13.08 -3.77 4.19
CA CYS A 4 -12.14 -4.82 3.79
C CYS A 4 -10.69 -4.53 4.22
N ASP A 5 -10.40 -3.30 4.67
CA ASP A 5 -9.07 -2.84 5.08
C ASP A 5 -7.95 -2.99 4.04
N VAL A 6 -8.30 -3.18 2.77
CA VAL A 6 -7.37 -3.21 1.64
C VAL A 6 -7.15 -1.78 1.12
N PRO A 7 -5.94 -1.19 1.22
CA PRO A 7 -5.68 0.22 0.89
C PRO A 7 -5.93 0.61 -0.56
N VAL A 8 -5.90 -0.38 -1.47
CA VAL A 8 -6.09 -0.19 -2.92
C VAL A 8 -7.51 -0.50 -3.40
N CYS A 9 -8.42 -0.90 -2.49
CA CYS A 9 -9.77 -1.29 -2.87
C CYS A 9 -10.60 -0.05 -3.26
N VAL A 10 -11.26 -0.12 -4.42
CA VAL A 10 -12.16 0.92 -4.94
C VAL A 10 -13.61 0.46 -5.09
N ASN A 11 -13.95 -0.74 -4.58
CA ASN A 11 -15.31 -1.28 -4.66
C ASN A 11 -16.26 -0.44 -3.78
N PRO A 12 -17.30 0.21 -4.35
CA PRO A 12 -18.24 1.02 -3.58
C PRO A 12 -18.97 0.24 -2.48
N ALA A 13 -19.22 -1.05 -2.67
CA ALA A 13 -19.86 -1.90 -1.68
C ALA A 13 -19.01 -2.10 -0.41
N HIS A 14 -17.70 -1.84 -0.48
CA HIS A 14 -16.79 -1.92 0.66
C HIS A 14 -16.60 -0.57 1.37
N LEU A 15 -17.30 0.48 0.93
CA LEU A 15 -17.17 1.83 1.48
C LEU A 15 -18.39 2.19 2.34
N GLN A 16 -18.16 2.48 3.61
CA GLN A 16 -19.17 3.02 4.52
C GLN A 16 -19.03 4.54 4.63
N PRO A 17 -20.13 5.32 4.56
CA PRO A 17 -20.11 6.75 4.88
C PRO A 17 -19.77 6.97 6.36
N GLY A 18 -19.23 8.13 6.70
CA GLY A 18 -18.92 8.51 8.07
C GLY A 18 -18.13 9.82 8.12
N ASP A 19 -18.04 10.40 9.31
CA ASP A 19 -17.27 11.61 9.55
C ASP A 19 -15.77 11.33 9.80
N HIS A 20 -15.00 12.40 9.98
CA HIS A 20 -13.57 12.29 10.27
C HIS A 20 -13.30 11.55 11.59
N THR A 21 -14.10 11.82 12.62
CA THR A 21 -13.93 11.26 13.97
C THR A 21 -14.20 9.76 13.98
N GLU A 22 -15.24 9.31 13.30
CA GLU A 22 -15.59 7.91 13.10
C GLU A 22 -14.47 7.17 12.37
N ASN A 23 -13.94 7.77 11.30
CA ASN A 23 -12.81 7.21 10.57
C ASN A 23 -11.55 7.07 11.43
N MET A 24 -11.27 8.05 12.31
CA MET A 24 -10.14 7.97 13.24
C MET A 24 -10.36 6.90 14.32
N ARG A 25 -11.58 6.77 14.86
CA ARG A 25 -11.94 5.70 15.81
C ARG A 25 -11.82 4.31 15.17
N ASP A 26 -12.29 4.15 13.93
CA ASP A 26 -12.16 2.89 13.18
C ASP A 26 -10.69 2.54 12.91
N ARG A 27 -9.88 3.51 12.50
CA ARG A 27 -8.42 3.34 12.35
C ARG A 27 -7.78 2.81 13.64
N MET A 28 -8.10 3.43 14.79
CA MET A 28 -7.56 3.03 16.09
C MET A 28 -8.02 1.63 16.46
N ARG A 29 -9.33 1.33 16.33
CA ARG A 29 -9.90 0.00 16.64
C ARG A 29 -9.23 -1.12 15.84
N LYS A 30 -8.87 -0.85 14.59
CA LYS A 30 -8.22 -1.81 13.68
C LYS A 30 -6.70 -1.87 13.80
N GLY A 31 -6.10 -1.14 14.75
CA GLY A 31 -4.64 -1.10 14.91
C GLY A 31 -3.89 -0.41 13.76
N ARG A 32 -4.58 0.35 12.90
CA ARG A 32 -3.98 1.04 11.74
C ARG A 32 -3.41 2.42 12.09
N ALA A 33 -3.23 2.68 13.37
CA ALA A 33 -2.60 3.88 13.89
C ALA A 33 -1.08 3.72 14.07
N ASP A 34 -0.58 2.49 14.07
CA ASP A 34 0.83 2.18 14.24
C ASP A 34 1.61 2.59 12.98
N ASN A 35 2.18 3.80 13.00
CA ASN A 35 2.92 4.39 11.89
C ASN A 35 4.37 3.87 11.79
N GLY A 36 4.57 2.55 11.84
CA GLY A 36 5.88 1.92 11.60
C GLY A 36 6.47 2.24 10.22
N ALA A 37 5.61 2.61 9.26
CA ALA A 37 6.01 3.08 7.93
C ALA A 37 6.89 4.35 7.97
N ALA A 38 6.72 5.22 8.97
CA ALA A 38 7.53 6.44 9.08
C ALA A 38 9.02 6.13 9.31
N LEU A 39 9.33 5.05 10.03
CA LEU A 39 10.70 4.57 10.22
C LEU A 39 11.28 4.03 8.92
N ARG A 40 10.48 3.29 8.15
CA ARG A 40 10.90 2.66 6.88
C ARG A 40 11.31 3.68 5.81
N PHE A 41 10.76 4.89 5.85
CA PHE A 41 11.03 5.95 4.88
C PHE A 41 11.76 7.16 5.48
N ARG A 42 12.29 7.03 6.69
CA ARG A 42 13.01 8.12 7.35
C ARG A 42 14.23 8.51 6.53
N GLY A 43 14.33 9.79 6.15
CA GLY A 43 15.43 10.32 5.34
C GLY A 43 15.26 10.16 3.83
N LEU A 44 14.23 9.46 3.34
CA LEU A 44 13.92 9.42 1.91
C LEU A 44 13.25 10.73 1.46
N PRO A 45 13.70 11.37 0.37
CA PRO A 45 13.03 12.53 -0.17
C PRO A 45 11.65 12.16 -0.72
N ARG A 46 10.69 13.09 -0.65
CA ARG A 46 9.34 12.90 -1.20
C ARG A 46 9.34 12.47 -2.67
N ALA A 47 10.29 12.99 -3.45
CA ALA A 47 10.47 12.62 -4.85
C ALA A 47 10.79 11.13 -5.04
N ALA A 48 11.66 10.55 -4.21
CA ALA A 48 11.98 9.13 -4.27
C ALA A 48 10.78 8.24 -3.89
N MET A 49 10.01 8.64 -2.87
CA MET A 49 8.78 7.93 -2.50
C MET A 49 7.74 7.96 -3.62
N ALA A 50 7.59 9.11 -4.29
CA ALA A 50 6.70 9.25 -5.44
C ALA A 50 7.17 8.41 -6.63
N ALA A 51 8.48 8.42 -6.95
CA ALA A 51 9.06 7.60 -8.02
C ALA A 51 8.80 6.10 -7.79
N ARG A 52 9.05 5.60 -6.57
CA ARG A 52 8.76 4.21 -6.18
C ARG A 52 7.27 3.86 -6.36
N SER A 53 6.38 4.78 -5.97
CA SER A 53 4.93 4.56 -6.09
C SER A 53 4.46 4.52 -7.55
N ARG A 54 5.09 5.31 -8.43
CA ARG A 54 4.82 5.27 -9.87
C ARG A 54 5.30 3.97 -10.49
N ALA A 55 6.55 3.57 -10.22
CA ALA A 55 7.09 2.30 -10.71
C ALA A 55 6.22 1.09 -10.33
N LEU A 56 5.76 1.03 -9.07
CA LEU A 56 4.83 -0.03 -8.62
C LEU A 56 3.49 0.01 -9.36
N ARG A 57 2.97 1.21 -9.66
CA ARG A 57 1.72 1.35 -10.40
C ARG A 57 1.88 0.91 -11.85
N ASP A 58 2.94 1.38 -12.50
CA ASP A 58 3.22 1.08 -13.91
C ASP A 58 3.37 -0.43 -14.09
N GLU A 59 4.10 -1.10 -13.19
CA GLU A 59 4.19 -2.56 -13.15
C GLU A 59 2.82 -3.24 -13.07
N VAL A 60 2.03 -2.89 -12.05
CA VAL A 60 0.75 -3.54 -11.79
C VAL A 60 -0.24 -3.31 -12.94
N GLN A 61 -0.13 -2.18 -13.64
CA GLN A 61 -0.92 -1.90 -14.84
C GLN A 61 -0.50 -2.75 -16.03
N THR A 62 0.82 -2.97 -16.22
CA THR A 62 1.34 -3.74 -17.35
C THR A 62 1.17 -5.25 -17.17
N ASN A 63 1.49 -5.76 -15.98
CA ASN A 63 1.63 -7.20 -15.72
C ASN A 63 0.50 -7.78 -14.85
N GLY A 64 -0.42 -6.94 -14.40
CA GLY A 64 -1.47 -7.31 -13.47
C GLY A 64 -1.00 -7.33 -12.01
N TRP A 65 -1.97 -7.42 -11.10
CA TRP A 65 -1.68 -7.47 -9.67
C TRP A 65 -1.49 -8.93 -9.22
N THR A 66 -0.29 -9.25 -8.74
CA THR A 66 -0.04 -10.48 -7.97
C THR A 66 0.73 -10.14 -6.68
N PRO A 67 0.49 -10.85 -5.57
CA PRO A 67 1.20 -10.64 -4.32
C PRO A 67 2.73 -10.71 -4.47
N GLU A 68 3.22 -11.60 -5.32
CA GLU A 68 4.64 -11.92 -5.50
C GLU A 68 5.39 -10.76 -6.19
N ARG A 69 4.85 -10.25 -7.31
CA ARG A 69 5.46 -9.13 -8.05
C ARG A 69 5.47 -7.85 -7.22
N VAL A 70 4.36 -7.59 -6.50
CA VAL A 70 4.26 -6.43 -5.61
C VAL A 70 5.27 -6.54 -4.47
N ALA A 71 5.46 -7.72 -3.89
CA ALA A 71 6.45 -7.95 -2.84
C ALA A 71 7.89 -7.72 -3.34
N ALA A 72 8.24 -8.25 -4.52
CA ALA A 72 9.56 -8.07 -5.13
C ALA A 72 9.91 -6.58 -5.32
N ILE A 73 8.99 -5.79 -5.88
CA ILE A 73 9.21 -4.35 -6.10
C ILE A 73 9.27 -3.58 -4.78
N ILE A 74 8.46 -3.96 -3.79
CA ILE A 74 8.53 -3.36 -2.46
C ILE A 74 9.89 -3.66 -1.77
N ALA A 75 10.48 -4.81 -2.06
CA ALA A 75 11.81 -5.20 -1.61
C ALA A 75 12.95 -4.59 -2.46
N GLY A 76 12.63 -3.94 -3.59
CA GLY A 76 13.61 -3.39 -4.53
C GLY A 76 14.27 -4.44 -5.42
N GLN A 77 13.64 -5.61 -5.55
CA GLN A 77 14.07 -6.69 -6.42
C GLN A 77 13.39 -6.57 -7.79
N ASP A 78 14.02 -7.14 -8.80
CA ASP A 78 13.40 -7.36 -10.11
C ASP A 78 12.25 -8.38 -9.96
N ALA A 79 11.07 -8.03 -10.49
CA ALA A 79 9.88 -8.86 -10.39
C ALA A 79 9.99 -10.16 -11.21
N ASP A 80 10.90 -10.21 -12.19
CA ASP A 80 11.16 -11.38 -13.03
C ASP A 80 12.43 -12.13 -12.60
N ALA A 81 13.17 -11.62 -11.61
CA ALA A 81 14.33 -12.32 -11.09
C ALA A 81 13.90 -13.60 -10.35
N PRO A 82 14.63 -14.72 -10.55
CA PRO A 82 14.35 -15.93 -9.81
C PRO A 82 14.55 -15.68 -8.31
N THR A 83 13.55 -16.06 -7.49
CA THR A 83 13.71 -16.06 -6.04
C THR A 83 14.68 -17.18 -5.66
N LEU A 84 15.62 -16.88 -4.75
CA LEU A 84 16.43 -17.92 -4.14
C LEU A 84 15.52 -18.64 -3.14
N PHE A 85 15.03 -19.82 -3.56
CA PHE A 85 14.11 -20.73 -2.87
C PHE A 85 12.63 -20.32 -2.90
#